data_AF-A0A9X4LFS9-F1
#
_entry.id   AF-A0A9X4LFS9-F1
#
_cell.length_a   1.000
_cell.length_b   1.000
_cell.length_c   1.000
_cell.angle_alpha   90.00
_cell.angle_beta   90.00
_cell.angle_gamma   90.00
#
_symmetry.space_group_name_H-M   'P 1'
#
loop_
_entity.id
_entity.type
_entity.pdbx_description
1 polymer ?
#
loop_
_entity_poly.entity_id
_entity_poly.type
_entity_poly.pdbx_seq_one_letter_code
_entity_poly.pdbx_strand_id
1 'polypeptide(L)'
;MRALLFVALAPAPRLMIGIDPNTNLVYEGLSNFGHGLWPAPLLLRATFIREPEDWAQVPNTGALRNASVVFREDFFDPVSRIRRGRFYEPSLSAGQPALWWVHPHPTASDASKTKNGAGQVNLSLLTFVPMTRLVERLGPSPEPVVVLGAQPAVTAWSVVAVERADHDHDVVTLKARLNFGFLPELLTEAIPAAARKRVTEAVAKVVDAAHRQSGIALVDLCRAAATVVLAEMLVEQGKARDLLEKDLGEVVAALPEQAKLRRSAADIIRMLHPRGKPNEQVRLGTPPVTEADGLFALEAFAFLLRDLGWAR
;
A
#
# COMPACT_ATOMS: atom_id res chain seq x y z
N MET A 1 -37.26 -18.94 40.18
CA MET A 1 -36.46 -17.93 39.47
C MET A 1 -34.99 -18.33 39.62
N ARG A 2 -34.44 -19.11 38.68
CA ARG A 2 -33.03 -19.58 38.72
C ARG A 2 -32.20 -18.62 37.88
N ALA A 3 -31.26 -17.92 38.51
CA ALA A 3 -30.28 -17.10 37.82
C ALA A 3 -29.30 -18.02 37.07
N LEU A 4 -29.28 -17.90 35.74
CA LEU A 4 -28.24 -18.49 34.90
C LEU A 4 -26.97 -17.65 35.08
N LEU A 5 -26.00 -18.24 35.76
CA LEU A 5 -24.64 -17.74 35.84
C LEU A 5 -24.02 -17.87 34.43
N PHE A 6 -23.82 -16.75 33.73
CA PHE A 6 -23.00 -16.72 32.52
C PHE A 6 -21.55 -16.98 32.95
N VAL A 7 -21.13 -18.24 32.84
CA VAL A 7 -19.70 -18.59 32.86
C VAL A 7 -19.11 -17.99 31.60
N ALA A 8 -18.21 -17.01 31.75
CA ALA A 8 -17.39 -16.54 30.66
C ALA A 8 -16.58 -17.74 30.14
N LEU A 9 -16.98 -18.28 28.99
CA LEU A 9 -16.22 -19.30 28.27
C LEU A 9 -14.80 -18.76 28.07
N ALA A 10 -13.80 -19.54 28.48
CA ALA A 10 -12.41 -19.25 28.14
C ALA A 10 -12.31 -19.01 26.63
N PRO A 11 -11.52 -18.03 26.17
CA PRO A 11 -11.38 -17.76 24.74
C PRO A 11 -10.95 -19.06 24.05
N ALA A 12 -11.63 -19.40 22.95
CA ALA A 12 -11.32 -20.58 22.16
C ALA A 12 -9.83 -20.60 21.81
N PRO A 13 -9.18 -21.78 21.77
CA PRO A 13 -7.78 -21.90 21.44
C PRO A 13 -7.55 -21.30 20.04
N ARG A 14 -6.64 -20.32 19.95
CA ARG A 14 -6.34 -19.60 18.72
C ARG A 14 -5.03 -20.11 18.13
N LEU A 15 -4.99 -20.27 16.82
CA LEU A 15 -3.79 -20.67 16.09
C LEU A 15 -2.75 -19.55 16.12
N MET A 16 -1.73 -19.71 16.95
CA MET A 16 -0.67 -18.74 17.21
C MET A 16 0.52 -19.01 16.29
N ILE A 17 1.29 -17.96 16.01
CA ILE A 17 2.59 -18.10 15.35
C ILE A 17 3.73 -17.74 16.31
N GLY A 18 4.78 -18.55 16.30
CA GLY A 18 6.01 -18.36 17.04
C GLY A 18 7.18 -18.17 16.08
N ILE A 19 8.03 -17.17 16.33
CA ILE A 19 9.20 -16.89 15.48
C ILE A 19 10.46 -16.97 16.34
N ASP A 20 11.40 -17.81 15.96
CA ASP A 20 12.70 -17.87 16.63
C ASP A 20 13.46 -16.57 16.33
N PRO A 21 13.78 -15.75 17.34
CA PRO A 21 14.41 -14.45 17.13
C PRO A 21 15.84 -14.51 16.58
N ASN A 22 16.49 -15.69 16.61
CA ASN A 22 17.87 -15.87 16.16
C ASN A 22 17.92 -16.48 14.76
N THR A 23 17.00 -17.40 14.44
CA THR A 23 17.01 -18.15 13.18
C THR A 23 15.92 -17.71 12.20
N ASN A 24 14.95 -16.91 12.66
CA ASN A 24 13.72 -16.54 11.93
C ASN A 24 12.87 -17.75 11.48
N LEU A 25 13.12 -18.94 12.05
CA LEU A 25 12.27 -20.11 11.82
C LEU A 25 10.88 -19.87 12.42
N VAL A 26 9.86 -20.26 11.67
CA VAL A 26 8.46 -20.00 12.01
C VAL A 26 7.81 -21.29 12.47
N TYR A 27 7.03 -21.19 13.54
CA TYR A 27 6.27 -22.26 14.14
C TYR A 27 4.80 -21.85 14.23
N GLU A 28 3.90 -22.82 14.15
CA GLU A 28 2.46 -22.63 14.32
C GLU A 28 1.92 -23.62 15.35
N GLY A 29 0.96 -23.16 16.17
CA GLY A 29 0.49 -23.96 17.28
C GLY A 29 -0.64 -23.37 18.11
N LEU A 30 -1.03 -24.11 19.14
CA LEU A 30 -2.04 -23.72 20.12
C LEU A 30 -1.40 -23.71 21.50
N SER A 31 -1.66 -22.66 22.29
CA SER A 31 -1.22 -22.58 23.69
C SER A 31 0.29 -22.82 23.89
N ASN A 32 1.12 -22.30 22.99
CA ASN A 32 2.58 -22.49 22.94
C ASN A 32 3.05 -23.93 22.68
N PHE A 33 2.19 -24.79 22.13
CA PHE A 33 2.57 -26.10 21.59
C PHE A 33 2.40 -26.09 20.08
N GLY A 34 3.42 -26.49 19.33
CA GLY A 34 3.37 -26.33 17.87
C GLY A 34 4.35 -27.17 17.08
N HIS A 35 4.45 -26.84 15.80
CA HIS A 35 5.33 -27.47 14.84
C HIS A 35 5.94 -26.42 13.91
N GLY A 36 7.10 -26.73 13.33
CA GLY A 36 7.75 -25.85 12.35
C GLY A 36 6.97 -25.79 11.04
N LEU A 37 6.85 -24.59 10.47
CA LEU A 37 6.21 -24.38 9.17
C LEU A 37 7.23 -24.50 8.03
N TRP A 38 6.93 -25.38 7.07
CA TRP A 38 7.75 -25.55 5.86
C TRP A 38 6.87 -25.67 4.60
N PRO A 39 7.11 -24.87 3.55
CA PRO A 39 8.07 -23.76 3.49
C PRO A 39 7.73 -22.64 4.48
N ALA A 40 8.73 -21.85 4.89
CA ALA A 40 8.50 -20.73 5.80
C ALA A 40 7.58 -19.69 5.13
N PRO A 41 6.50 -19.24 5.80
CA PRO A 41 5.58 -18.26 5.23
C PRO A 41 6.24 -16.87 5.16
N LEU A 42 5.78 -16.05 4.22
CA LEU A 42 6.18 -14.64 4.17
C LEU A 42 5.49 -13.86 5.30
N LEU A 43 6.29 -13.24 6.15
CA LEU A 43 5.85 -12.41 7.26
C LEU A 43 6.29 -10.96 7.04
N LEU A 44 5.34 -10.03 7.10
CA LEU A 44 5.56 -8.61 6.90
C LEU A 44 5.04 -7.83 8.10
N ARG A 45 5.70 -6.71 8.44
CA ARG A 45 5.07 -5.74 9.35
C ARG A 45 3.89 -5.10 8.64
N ALA A 46 2.85 -4.80 9.40
CA ALA A 46 1.67 -4.11 8.91
C ALA A 46 1.39 -2.86 9.73
N THR A 47 0.98 -1.80 9.06
CA THR A 47 0.50 -0.55 9.67
C THR A 47 -0.84 -0.20 9.04
N PHE A 48 -1.91 -0.09 9.84
CA PHE A 48 -3.20 0.39 9.36
C PHE A 48 -3.16 1.91 9.22
N ILE A 49 -3.62 2.42 8.08
CA ILE A 49 -3.67 3.85 7.78
C ILE A 49 -5.14 4.25 7.77
N ARG A 50 -5.53 5.07 8.74
CA ARG A 50 -6.88 5.65 8.84
C ARG A 50 -6.86 7.10 8.40
N GLU A 51 -5.83 7.82 8.83
CA GLU A 51 -5.58 9.23 8.49
C GLU A 51 -4.19 9.40 7.85
N PRO A 52 -3.94 10.47 7.08
CA PRO A 52 -2.64 10.72 6.46
C PRO A 52 -1.46 10.74 7.45
N GLU A 53 -1.69 11.14 8.70
CA GLU A 53 -0.67 11.21 9.74
C GLU A 53 -0.16 9.82 10.18
N ASP A 54 -0.95 8.76 9.98
CA ASP A 54 -0.56 7.38 10.34
C ASP A 54 0.63 6.87 9.52
N TRP A 55 0.93 7.49 8.37
CA TRP A 55 2.14 7.18 7.60
C TRP A 55 3.43 7.40 8.38
N ALA A 56 3.43 8.30 9.36
CA ALA A 56 4.56 8.51 10.27
C ALA A 56 4.81 7.33 11.22
N GLN A 57 3.81 6.45 11.40
CA GLN A 57 3.92 5.25 12.24
C GLN A 57 4.49 4.04 11.48
N VAL A 58 4.70 4.17 10.17
CA VAL A 58 5.31 3.11 9.36
C VAL A 58 6.76 2.91 9.82
N PRO A 59 7.14 1.70 10.22
CA PRO A 59 8.43 1.47 10.86
C PRO A 59 9.60 1.60 9.88
N ASN A 60 10.77 1.98 10.40
CA ASN A 60 12.03 2.04 9.63
C ASN A 60 12.77 0.69 9.54
N THR A 61 12.23 -0.37 10.14
CA THR A 61 12.84 -1.71 10.13
C THR A 61 11.79 -2.81 9.99
N GLY A 62 12.09 -3.79 9.14
CA GLY A 62 11.29 -4.99 8.93
C GLY A 62 11.39 -6.02 10.06
N ALA A 63 12.26 -5.79 11.06
CA ALA A 63 12.42 -6.71 12.19
C ALA A 63 11.10 -6.88 12.97
N LEU A 64 10.70 -8.13 13.20
CA LEU A 64 9.41 -8.46 13.82
C LEU A 64 9.42 -8.37 15.34
N ARG A 65 10.59 -8.30 15.99
CA ARG A 65 10.74 -8.31 17.46
C ARG A 65 9.83 -7.32 18.19
N ASN A 66 9.63 -6.14 17.58
CA ASN A 66 8.81 -5.04 18.11
C ASN A 66 7.64 -4.69 17.17
N ALA A 67 7.20 -5.64 16.34
CA ALA A 67 6.07 -5.40 15.46
C ALA A 67 4.77 -5.34 16.27
N SER A 68 4.00 -4.28 16.09
CA SER A 68 2.65 -4.14 16.66
C SER A 68 1.62 -4.99 15.91
N VAL A 69 1.80 -5.12 14.60
CA VAL A 69 0.98 -5.98 13.74
C VAL A 69 1.89 -6.69 12.73
N VAL A 70 1.63 -7.98 12.52
CA VAL A 70 2.31 -8.82 11.54
C VAL A 70 1.27 -9.35 10.56
N PHE A 71 1.53 -9.22 9.27
CA PHE A 71 0.78 -9.86 8.20
C PHE A 71 1.49 -11.15 7.78
N ARG A 72 0.79 -12.27 7.81
CA ARG A 72 1.21 -13.52 7.20
C ARG A 72 0.51 -13.69 5.86
N GLU A 73 1.30 -13.83 4.80
CA GLU A 73 0.77 -14.12 3.48
C GLU A 73 0.43 -15.61 3.34
N ASP A 74 -0.79 -15.89 2.89
CA ASP A 74 -1.24 -17.23 2.52
C ASP A 74 -1.20 -17.42 0.98
N PHE A 75 -1.40 -16.34 0.20
CA PHE A 75 -1.39 -16.38 -1.27
C PHE A 75 -1.10 -15.00 -1.88
N PHE A 76 -0.42 -14.97 -3.03
CA PHE A 76 -0.24 -13.77 -3.84
C PHE A 76 -0.44 -14.08 -5.32
N ASP A 77 -1.36 -13.37 -5.96
CA ASP A 77 -1.49 -13.32 -7.41
C ASP A 77 -0.80 -12.05 -7.94
N PRO A 78 0.35 -12.17 -8.63
CA PRO A 78 1.07 -11.03 -9.17
C PRO A 78 0.37 -10.35 -10.34
N VAL A 79 -0.53 -11.05 -11.06
CA VAL A 79 -1.25 -10.51 -12.23
C VAL A 79 -2.39 -9.62 -11.76
N SER A 80 -3.27 -10.14 -10.89
CA SER A 80 -4.37 -9.34 -10.33
C SER A 80 -3.91 -8.41 -9.19
N ARG A 81 -2.66 -8.60 -8.71
CA ARG A 81 -2.09 -7.92 -7.54
C ARG A 81 -2.99 -8.06 -6.31
N ILE A 82 -3.47 -9.27 -6.09
CA ILE A 82 -4.26 -9.64 -4.92
C ILE A 82 -3.38 -10.45 -3.98
N ARG A 83 -3.36 -10.06 -2.70
CA ARG A 83 -2.78 -10.84 -1.60
C ARG A 83 -3.90 -11.37 -0.72
N ARG A 84 -3.75 -12.59 -0.24
CA ARG A 84 -4.60 -13.17 0.79
C ARG A 84 -3.75 -13.54 1.99
N GLY A 85 -4.23 -13.29 3.20
CA GLY A 85 -3.46 -13.58 4.39
C GLY A 85 -4.18 -13.25 5.68
N ARG A 86 -3.42 -13.16 6.78
CA ARG A 86 -3.95 -13.01 8.14
C ARG A 86 -3.12 -12.00 8.92
N PHE A 87 -3.78 -11.21 9.77
CA PHE A 87 -3.10 -10.31 10.70
C PHE A 87 -2.93 -10.94 12.07
N TYR A 88 -1.78 -10.70 12.67
CA TYR A 88 -1.42 -11.14 14.01
C TYR A 88 -0.94 -9.95 14.83
N GLU A 89 -1.17 -10.00 16.14
CA GLU A 89 -0.69 -9.03 17.12
C GLU A 89 0.15 -9.72 18.20
N PRO A 90 1.11 -9.03 18.84
CA PRO A 90 1.87 -9.58 19.95
C PRO A 90 0.98 -10.19 21.03
N SER A 91 1.35 -11.37 21.53
CA SER A 91 0.67 -11.98 22.67
C SER A 91 0.89 -11.12 23.92
N LEU A 92 -0.19 -10.60 24.51
CA LEU A 92 -0.15 -9.84 25.77
C LEU A 92 -0.14 -10.72 27.03
N SER A 93 -0.57 -11.98 26.91
CA SER A 93 -0.77 -12.89 28.05
C SER A 93 0.50 -13.60 28.52
N ALA A 94 1.56 -13.59 27.72
CA ALA A 94 2.86 -14.15 28.04
C ALA A 94 3.92 -13.10 27.70
N GLY A 95 4.93 -12.92 28.55
CA GLY A 95 6.06 -12.05 28.22
C GLY A 95 6.66 -12.44 26.86
N GLN A 96 7.22 -11.47 26.14
CA GLN A 96 7.80 -11.67 24.82
C GLN A 96 9.33 -11.62 24.90
N PRO A 97 10.07 -12.64 24.42
CA PRO A 97 9.59 -13.89 23.83
C PRO A 97 9.00 -14.89 24.86
N ALA A 98 8.15 -15.80 24.41
CA ALA A 98 7.50 -16.82 25.26
C ALA A 98 8.10 -18.22 25.03
N LEU A 99 8.05 -19.08 26.05
CA LEU A 99 8.50 -20.48 25.93
C LEU A 99 7.45 -21.35 25.24
N TRP A 100 7.90 -22.12 24.25
CA TRP A 100 7.09 -23.01 23.43
C TRP A 100 7.68 -24.42 23.40
N TRP A 101 6.81 -25.42 23.46
CA TRP A 101 7.15 -26.81 23.18
C TRP A 101 6.78 -27.15 21.74
N VAL A 102 7.78 -27.25 20.87
CA VAL A 102 7.56 -27.48 19.44
C VAL A 102 8.22 -28.75 18.97
N HIS A 103 7.63 -29.40 17.96
CA HIS A 103 8.37 -30.40 17.21
C HIS A 103 9.57 -29.75 16.50
N PRO A 104 10.71 -30.47 16.39
CA PRO A 104 11.86 -30.07 15.60
C PRO A 104 11.48 -29.46 14.25
N HIS A 105 12.07 -28.31 13.92
CA HIS A 105 11.78 -27.67 12.63
C HIS A 105 12.35 -28.53 11.49
N PRO A 106 11.63 -28.75 10.37
CA PRO A 106 12.09 -29.62 9.28
C PRO A 106 13.48 -29.31 8.71
N THR A 107 13.94 -28.08 8.87
CA THR A 107 15.24 -27.58 8.38
C THR A 107 16.26 -27.27 9.46
N ALA A 108 15.92 -27.43 10.73
CA ALA A 108 16.85 -27.21 11.83
C ALA A 108 17.59 -28.50 12.20
N SER A 109 18.90 -28.40 12.42
CA SER A 109 19.64 -29.46 13.11
C SER A 109 19.38 -29.34 14.61
N ASP A 110 18.48 -30.18 15.13
CA ASP A 110 18.14 -30.21 16.57
C ASP A 110 18.94 -31.27 17.34
N ALA A 111 20.08 -31.71 16.80
CA ALA A 111 20.94 -32.73 17.40
C ALA A 111 21.50 -32.32 18.79
N SER A 112 21.61 -31.02 19.05
CA SER A 112 22.12 -30.47 20.32
C SER A 112 21.03 -30.09 21.33
N LYS A 113 19.74 -30.15 20.97
CA LYS A 113 18.64 -29.71 21.84
C LYS A 113 18.03 -30.88 22.60
N THR A 114 17.87 -30.71 23.91
CA THR A 114 17.18 -31.69 24.76
C THR A 114 15.70 -31.75 24.38
N LYS A 115 15.22 -32.97 24.11
CA LYS A 115 13.83 -33.24 23.77
C LYS A 115 13.08 -33.79 24.98
N ASN A 116 11.80 -33.46 25.12
CA ASN A 116 10.92 -34.11 26.10
C ASN A 116 10.53 -35.53 25.64
N GLY A 117 9.78 -36.26 26.48
CA GLY A 117 9.31 -37.62 26.16
C GLY A 117 8.42 -37.72 24.91
N ALA A 118 7.88 -36.60 24.42
CA ALA A 118 7.11 -36.50 23.17
C ALA A 118 7.96 -36.06 21.97
N GLY A 119 9.28 -35.98 22.11
CA GLY A 119 10.20 -35.57 21.05
C GLY A 119 10.20 -34.07 20.72
N GLN A 120 9.56 -33.25 21.55
CA GLN A 120 9.48 -31.79 21.38
C GLN A 120 10.66 -31.08 22.03
N VAL A 121 11.07 -29.96 21.45
CA VAL A 121 12.10 -29.06 21.98
C VAL A 121 11.46 -27.82 22.60
N ASN A 122 12.06 -27.30 23.67
CA ASN A 122 11.60 -26.07 24.30
C ASN A 122 12.37 -24.87 23.72
N LEU A 123 11.66 -23.92 23.11
CA LEU A 123 12.24 -22.75 22.45
C LEU A 123 11.62 -21.46 22.98
N SER A 124 12.42 -20.37 23.01
CA SER A 124 11.94 -19.03 23.34
C SER A 124 11.61 -18.28 22.05
N LEU A 125 10.32 -18.09 21.76
CA LEU A 125 9.80 -17.60 20.48
C LEU A 125 9.06 -16.26 20.62
N LEU A 126 9.27 -15.35 19.67
CA LEU A 126 8.43 -14.17 19.49
C LEU A 126 7.02 -14.65 19.14
N THR A 127 6.05 -14.35 19.99
CA THR A 127 4.75 -14.99 19.95
C THR A 127 3.67 -14.01 19.53
N PHE A 128 2.97 -14.34 18.46
CA PHE A 128 1.87 -13.54 17.94
C PHE A 128 0.57 -14.35 17.90
N VAL A 129 -0.52 -13.70 18.27
CA VAL A 129 -1.88 -14.26 18.26
C VAL A 129 -2.66 -13.67 17.08
N PRO A 130 -3.64 -14.41 16.51
CA PRO A 130 -4.51 -13.86 15.48
C PRO A 130 -5.19 -12.59 15.98
N MET A 131 -5.15 -11.55 15.16
CA MET A 131 -5.85 -10.31 15.43
C MET A 131 -7.35 -10.57 15.34
N THR A 132 -8.09 -10.28 16.42
CA THR A 132 -9.55 -10.48 16.43
C THR A 132 -10.32 -9.18 16.27
N ARG A 133 -11.56 -9.32 15.78
CA ARG A 133 -12.49 -8.22 15.50
C ARG A 133 -11.91 -7.26 14.48
N LEU A 134 -11.28 -7.78 13.43
CA LEU A 134 -10.58 -6.96 12.45
C LEU A 134 -11.52 -5.94 11.81
N VAL A 135 -12.74 -6.33 11.45
CA VAL A 135 -13.75 -5.44 10.85
C VAL A 135 -14.02 -4.21 11.74
N GLU A 136 -14.19 -4.39 13.05
CA GLU A 136 -14.38 -3.28 13.99
C GLU A 136 -13.12 -2.39 14.06
N ARG A 137 -11.94 -2.99 13.99
CA ARG A 137 -10.65 -2.28 14.03
C ARG A 137 -10.32 -1.55 12.73
N LEU A 138 -10.85 -1.96 11.59
CA LEU A 138 -10.68 -1.23 10.33
C LEU A 138 -11.47 0.08 10.30
N GLY A 139 -12.49 0.20 11.15
CA GLY A 139 -13.31 1.41 11.26
C GLY A 139 -14.30 1.58 10.10
N PRO A 140 -15.01 2.73 10.03
CA PRO A 140 -16.08 2.95 9.06
C PRO A 140 -15.59 3.32 7.66
N SER A 141 -14.28 3.31 7.40
CA SER A 141 -13.73 3.69 6.10
C SER A 141 -14.24 2.73 5.01
N PRO A 142 -14.74 3.25 3.87
CA PRO A 142 -15.25 2.42 2.78
C PRO A 142 -14.15 1.55 2.15
N GLU A 143 -12.88 1.95 2.25
CA GLU A 143 -11.73 1.17 1.84
C GLU A 143 -10.59 1.31 2.85
N PRO A 144 -10.52 0.46 3.88
CA PRO A 144 -9.45 0.50 4.86
C PRO A 144 -8.09 0.22 4.21
N VAL A 145 -7.09 1.04 4.55
CA VAL A 145 -5.75 0.94 3.98
C VAL A 145 -4.80 0.29 4.97
N VAL A 146 -3.97 -0.61 4.46
CA VAL A 146 -2.88 -1.23 5.21
C VAL A 146 -1.58 -1.10 4.42
N VAL A 147 -0.54 -0.63 5.09
CA VAL A 147 0.83 -0.58 4.57
C VAL A 147 1.57 -1.82 5.05
N LEU A 148 2.16 -2.56 4.11
CA LEU A 148 2.98 -3.73 4.38
C LEU A 148 4.46 -3.40 4.15
N GLY A 149 5.31 -3.84 5.07
CA GLY A 149 6.76 -3.66 5.02
C GLY A 149 7.28 -2.63 6.02
N ALA A 150 8.44 -2.06 5.71
CA ALA A 150 9.10 -1.06 6.52
C ALA A 150 9.86 -0.08 5.62
N GLN A 151 9.93 1.20 6.01
CA GLN A 151 10.61 2.23 5.24
C GLN A 151 12.08 1.85 4.98
N PRO A 152 12.60 2.12 3.77
CA PRO A 152 11.94 2.75 2.62
C PRO A 152 11.18 1.78 1.70
N ALA A 153 11.10 0.49 2.03
CA ALA A 153 10.52 -0.56 1.19
C ALA A 153 9.11 -0.97 1.67
N VAL A 154 8.09 -0.23 1.21
CA VAL A 154 6.70 -0.41 1.63
C VAL A 154 5.75 -0.54 0.44
N THR A 155 4.61 -1.17 0.66
CA THR A 155 3.51 -1.25 -0.31
C THR A 155 2.18 -0.99 0.38
N ALA A 156 1.26 -0.28 -0.29
CA ALA A 156 -0.05 0.05 0.26
C ALA A 156 -1.15 -0.82 -0.35
N TRP A 157 -2.08 -1.27 0.48
CA TRP A 157 -3.12 -2.24 0.12
C TRP A 157 -4.47 -1.79 0.64
N SER A 158 -5.52 -1.92 -0.17
CA SER A 158 -6.90 -1.78 0.30
C SER A 158 -7.36 -3.15 0.80
N VAL A 159 -7.97 -3.19 1.98
CA VAL A 159 -8.70 -4.37 2.45
C VAL A 159 -10.03 -4.42 1.68
N VAL A 160 -10.18 -5.41 0.79
CA VAL A 160 -11.37 -5.53 -0.08
C VAL A 160 -12.34 -6.61 0.37
N ALA A 161 -11.87 -7.57 1.17
CA ALA A 161 -12.73 -8.56 1.81
C ALA A 161 -12.11 -9.04 3.12
N VAL A 162 -12.97 -9.36 4.07
CA VAL A 162 -12.62 -10.06 5.31
C VAL A 162 -13.56 -11.25 5.44
N GLU A 163 -12.99 -12.44 5.58
CA GLU A 163 -13.69 -13.69 5.76
C GLU A 163 -13.34 -14.25 7.15
N ARG A 164 -14.34 -14.71 7.89
CA ARG A 164 -14.11 -15.45 9.13
C ARG A 164 -13.94 -16.92 8.79
N ALA A 165 -12.74 -17.46 9.01
CA ALA A 165 -12.43 -18.86 8.81
C ALA A 165 -12.60 -19.66 10.12
N ASP A 166 -12.29 -20.96 10.08
CA ASP A 166 -12.40 -21.87 11.22
C ASP A 166 -11.63 -21.37 12.45
N HIS A 167 -12.02 -21.75 13.67
CA HIS A 167 -11.36 -21.24 14.90
C HIS A 167 -11.35 -19.72 15.07
N ASP A 168 -12.30 -19.03 14.44
CA ASP A 168 -12.56 -17.60 14.59
C ASP A 168 -11.43 -16.67 14.11
N HIS A 169 -10.61 -17.11 13.15
CA HIS A 169 -9.56 -16.26 12.56
C HIS A 169 -10.05 -15.48 11.34
N ASP A 170 -9.68 -14.20 11.28
CA ASP A 170 -9.97 -13.34 10.13
C ASP A 170 -8.94 -13.58 9.02
N VAL A 171 -9.41 -13.99 7.85
CA VAL A 171 -8.64 -14.04 6.60
C VAL A 171 -9.01 -12.82 5.78
N VAL A 172 -8.00 -12.08 5.33
CA VAL A 172 -8.20 -10.88 4.52
C VAL A 172 -7.81 -11.11 3.08
N THR A 173 -8.57 -10.48 2.20
CA THR A 173 -8.16 -10.24 0.82
C THR A 173 -7.75 -8.77 0.70
N LEU A 174 -6.50 -8.58 0.33
CA LEU A 174 -5.89 -7.30 0.07
C LEU A 174 -5.78 -7.13 -1.44
N LYS A 175 -6.39 -6.07 -1.96
CA LYS A 175 -6.08 -5.63 -3.31
C LYS A 175 -4.95 -4.64 -3.18
N ALA A 176 -3.91 -4.78 -4.00
CA ALA A 176 -2.95 -3.70 -4.11
C ALA A 176 -3.77 -2.45 -4.40
N ARG A 177 -3.65 -1.43 -3.53
CA ARG A 177 -3.76 -0.11 -4.12
C ARG A 177 -2.64 -0.20 -5.12
N LEU A 178 -2.92 -0.03 -6.41
CA LEU A 178 -1.78 0.20 -7.27
C LEU A 178 -1.00 1.29 -6.52
N ASN A 179 0.32 1.22 -6.59
CA ASN A 179 1.04 2.46 -6.62
C ASN A 179 0.48 3.15 -7.89
N PHE A 180 -0.73 3.72 -7.77
CA PHE A 180 -1.62 4.14 -8.84
C PHE A 180 -0.92 5.38 -9.35
N GLY A 181 -0.49 5.30 -10.60
CA GLY A 181 0.46 6.23 -11.19
C GLY A 181 1.87 6.19 -10.61
N PHE A 182 2.57 5.06 -10.76
CA PHE A 182 3.95 5.28 -11.20
C PHE A 182 3.87 5.99 -12.53
N LEU A 183 4.36 7.22 -12.55
CA LEU A 183 4.67 7.81 -13.83
C LEU A 183 5.62 6.86 -14.56
N PRO A 184 5.39 6.64 -15.86
CA PRO A 184 6.23 5.77 -16.67
C PRO A 184 7.69 6.21 -16.53
N GLU A 185 8.62 5.27 -16.70
CA GLU A 185 10.05 5.57 -16.58
C GLU A 185 10.42 6.60 -17.64
N LEU A 186 10.87 7.79 -17.22
CA LEU A 186 11.26 8.83 -18.16
C LEU A 186 12.45 8.39 -19.00
N LEU A 187 12.28 8.48 -20.31
CA LEU A 187 13.33 8.31 -21.29
C LEU A 187 13.99 9.68 -21.49
N THR A 188 14.89 10.06 -20.59
CA THR A 188 15.56 11.37 -20.58
C THR A 188 16.18 11.75 -21.94
N GLU A 189 16.65 10.76 -22.70
CA GLU A 189 17.21 10.97 -24.04
C GLU A 189 16.17 11.23 -25.13
N ALA A 190 14.91 10.82 -24.93
CA ALA A 190 13.80 11.15 -25.83
C ALA A 190 13.26 12.57 -25.60
N ILE A 191 13.61 13.20 -24.47
CA ILE A 191 13.20 14.58 -24.15
C ILE A 191 14.23 15.54 -24.78
N PRO A 192 13.78 16.57 -25.53
CA PRO A 192 14.66 17.59 -26.09
C PRO A 192 15.58 18.21 -25.04
N ALA A 193 16.85 18.41 -25.40
CA ALA A 193 17.88 18.87 -24.47
C ALA A 193 17.51 20.21 -23.79
N ALA A 194 16.85 21.11 -24.51
CA ALA A 194 16.39 22.39 -23.98
C ALA A 194 15.27 22.27 -22.93
N ALA A 195 14.44 21.23 -23.02
CA ALA A 195 13.28 20.98 -22.15
C ALA A 195 13.59 20.03 -20.98
N ARG A 196 14.63 19.21 -21.12
CA ARG A 196 14.97 18.08 -20.24
C ARG A 196 14.93 18.41 -18.76
N LYS A 197 15.56 19.53 -18.36
CA LYS A 197 15.59 19.94 -16.94
C LYS A 197 14.19 20.24 -16.40
N ARG A 198 13.42 21.09 -17.09
CA ARG A 198 12.09 21.51 -16.64
C ARG A 198 11.10 20.34 -16.60
N VAL A 199 11.12 19.49 -17.62
CA VAL A 199 10.27 18.29 -17.67
C VAL A 199 10.61 17.31 -16.55
N THR A 200 11.89 17.01 -16.34
CA THR A 200 12.32 16.08 -15.29
C THR A 200 11.96 16.60 -13.91
N GLU A 201 12.17 17.88 -13.63
CA GLU A 201 11.79 18.52 -12.36
C GLU A 201 10.27 18.53 -12.14
N ALA A 202 9.48 18.79 -13.19
CA ALA A 202 8.02 18.77 -13.11
C ALA A 202 7.49 17.36 -12.82
N VAL A 203 8.03 16.35 -13.50
CA VAL A 203 7.68 14.94 -13.28
C VAL A 203 8.08 14.47 -11.89
N ALA A 204 9.29 14.82 -11.43
CA ALA A 204 9.77 14.47 -10.10
C ALA A 204 8.84 14.98 -8.99
N LYS A 205 8.33 16.23 -9.11
CA LYS A 205 7.36 16.78 -8.16
C LYS A 205 6.06 15.97 -8.08
N VAL A 206 5.59 15.44 -9.21
CA VAL A 206 4.39 14.59 -9.23
C VAL A 206 4.70 13.24 -8.58
N VAL A 207 5.85 12.63 -8.88
CA VAL A 207 6.29 11.36 -8.26
C VAL A 207 6.41 11.49 -6.74
N ASP A 208 7.04 12.56 -6.26
CA ASP A 208 7.24 12.79 -4.82
C ASP A 208 5.91 12.96 -4.07
N ALA A 209 4.89 13.48 -4.75
CA ALA A 209 3.58 13.75 -4.18
C ALA A 209 2.57 12.60 -4.33
N ALA A 210 2.71 11.75 -5.36
CA ALA A 210 1.77 10.69 -5.72
C ALA A 210 1.49 9.69 -4.57
N HIS A 211 2.37 9.63 -3.56
CA HIS A 211 2.24 8.72 -2.42
C HIS A 211 1.90 9.40 -1.10
N ARG A 212 1.84 10.74 -1.04
CA ARG A 212 1.80 11.49 0.23
C ARG A 212 0.73 12.58 0.28
N GLN A 213 0.12 12.93 -0.85
CA GLN A 213 -0.77 14.08 -0.94
C GLN A 213 -2.21 13.66 -1.26
N SER A 214 -3.15 14.56 -0.94
CA SER A 214 -4.57 14.36 -1.23
C SER A 214 -4.86 14.44 -2.73
N GLY A 215 -6.01 13.89 -3.14
CA GLY A 215 -6.47 13.93 -4.53
C GLY A 215 -6.47 15.34 -5.15
N ILE A 216 -6.87 16.37 -4.40
CA ILE A 216 -6.83 17.77 -4.86
C ILE A 216 -5.40 18.21 -5.20
N ALA A 217 -4.47 17.98 -4.28
CA ALA A 217 -3.09 18.39 -4.47
C ALA A 217 -2.40 17.61 -5.60
N LEU A 218 -2.76 16.33 -5.76
CA LEU A 218 -2.29 15.51 -6.88
C LEU A 218 -2.80 16.01 -8.23
N VAL A 219 -4.08 16.41 -8.34
CA VAL A 219 -4.64 17.04 -9.56
C VAL A 219 -3.88 18.32 -9.90
N ASP A 220 -3.59 19.16 -8.90
CA ASP A 220 -2.88 20.43 -9.10
C ASP A 220 -1.45 20.22 -9.64
N LEU A 221 -0.75 19.23 -9.10
CA LEU A 221 0.59 18.86 -9.57
C LEU A 221 0.56 18.25 -10.97
N CYS A 222 -0.40 17.37 -11.27
CA CYS A 222 -0.57 16.82 -12.61
C CYS A 222 -0.89 17.92 -13.63
N ARG A 223 -1.71 18.91 -13.26
CA ARG A 223 -1.99 20.08 -14.10
C ARG A 223 -0.72 20.86 -14.40
N ALA A 224 0.06 21.20 -13.37
CA ALA A 224 1.30 21.95 -13.54
C ALA A 224 2.30 21.20 -14.43
N ALA A 225 2.46 19.89 -14.21
CA ALA A 225 3.38 19.07 -15.00
C ALA A 225 2.90 18.87 -16.45
N ALA A 226 1.61 18.66 -16.68
CA ALA A 226 1.03 18.57 -18.02
C ALA A 226 1.21 19.86 -18.81
N THR A 227 1.08 21.03 -18.17
CA THR A 227 1.35 22.34 -18.80
C THR A 227 2.78 22.40 -19.31
N VAL A 228 3.76 22.09 -18.45
CA VAL A 228 5.19 22.10 -18.81
C VAL A 228 5.46 21.15 -19.96
N VAL A 229 5.03 19.89 -19.85
CA VAL A 229 5.27 18.84 -20.86
C VAL A 229 4.71 19.23 -22.23
N LEU A 230 3.46 19.69 -22.29
CA LEU A 230 2.81 20.03 -23.55
C LEU A 230 3.34 21.33 -24.15
N ALA A 231 3.64 22.33 -23.33
CA ALA A 231 4.21 23.60 -23.81
C ALA A 231 5.60 23.38 -24.43
N GLU A 232 6.46 22.59 -23.78
CA GLU A 232 7.79 22.23 -24.30
C GLU A 232 7.70 21.48 -25.62
N MET A 233 6.80 20.49 -25.70
CA MET A 233 6.56 19.74 -26.93
C MET A 233 6.09 20.64 -28.08
N LEU A 234 5.21 21.60 -27.82
CA LEU A 234 4.72 22.52 -28.84
C LEU A 234 5.82 23.49 -29.31
N VAL A 235 6.64 24.01 -28.40
CA VAL A 235 7.78 24.87 -28.76
C VAL A 235 8.81 24.10 -29.58
N GLU A 236 9.09 22.84 -29.23
CA GLU A 236 9.97 21.97 -30.03
C GLU A 236 9.43 21.78 -31.46
N GLN A 237 8.11 21.71 -31.61
CA GLN A 237 7.43 21.63 -32.92
C GLN A 237 7.34 22.97 -33.66
N GLY A 238 8.04 24.02 -33.17
CA GLY A 238 8.11 25.33 -33.83
C GLY A 238 6.97 26.29 -33.48
N LYS A 239 6.18 26.01 -32.43
CA LYS A 239 5.20 26.98 -31.92
C LYS A 239 5.89 28.09 -31.12
N ALA A 240 5.14 29.17 -30.86
CA ALA A 240 5.64 30.36 -30.18
C ALA A 240 6.09 30.05 -28.74
N ARG A 241 7.22 30.65 -28.34
CA ARG A 241 7.87 30.41 -27.03
C ARG A 241 7.08 30.95 -25.85
N ASP A 242 6.17 31.88 -26.07
CA ASP A 242 5.29 32.43 -25.04
C ASP A 242 4.34 31.37 -24.46
N LEU A 243 4.11 30.24 -25.16
CA LEU A 243 3.40 29.08 -24.65
C LEU A 243 3.98 28.52 -23.33
N LEU A 244 5.27 28.74 -23.06
CA LEU A 244 5.94 28.30 -21.83
C LEU A 244 5.43 29.05 -20.58
N GLU A 245 4.79 30.21 -20.76
CA GLU A 245 4.27 31.05 -19.68
C GLU A 245 2.74 30.92 -19.54
N LYS A 246 2.11 30.06 -20.34
CA LYS A 246 0.66 29.91 -20.39
C LYS A 246 0.14 28.83 -19.46
N ASP A 247 -1.13 28.95 -19.10
CA ASP A 247 -1.85 27.90 -18.38
C ASP A 247 -2.25 26.73 -19.28
N LEU A 248 -2.53 25.57 -18.67
CA LEU A 248 -2.89 24.33 -19.38
C LEU A 248 -4.01 24.54 -20.41
N GLY A 249 -5.00 25.38 -20.14
CA GLY A 249 -6.10 25.65 -21.07
C GLY A 249 -5.63 26.27 -22.38
N GLU A 250 -4.72 27.24 -22.33
CA GLU A 250 -4.14 27.89 -23.50
C GLU A 250 -3.18 26.95 -24.24
N VAL A 251 -2.38 26.18 -23.50
CA VAL A 251 -1.49 25.16 -24.07
C VAL A 251 -2.28 24.07 -24.81
N VAL A 252 -3.39 23.62 -24.23
CA VAL A 252 -4.31 22.67 -24.86
C VAL A 252 -4.95 23.26 -26.11
N ALA A 253 -5.34 24.55 -26.10
CA ALA A 253 -5.88 25.21 -27.28
C ALA A 253 -4.89 25.20 -28.47
N ALA A 254 -3.59 25.35 -28.20
CA ALA A 254 -2.53 25.30 -29.21
C ALA A 254 -2.20 23.90 -29.77
N LEU A 255 -2.76 22.82 -29.20
CA LEU A 255 -2.56 21.46 -29.73
C LEU A 255 -3.14 21.31 -31.14
N PRO A 256 -2.45 20.60 -32.04
CA PRO A 256 -2.94 20.40 -33.39
C PRO A 256 -4.16 19.46 -33.39
N GLU A 257 -4.99 19.51 -34.44
CA GLU A 257 -6.27 18.81 -34.50
C GLU A 257 -6.13 17.27 -34.39
N GLN A 258 -5.04 16.72 -34.92
CA GLN A 258 -4.72 15.30 -34.83
C GLN A 258 -4.39 14.81 -33.41
N ALA A 259 -4.06 15.72 -32.47
CA ALA A 259 -3.69 15.37 -31.11
C ALA A 259 -4.91 15.14 -30.19
N LYS A 260 -5.96 14.47 -30.70
CA LYS A 260 -7.24 14.29 -30.00
C LYS A 260 -7.08 13.61 -28.64
N LEU A 261 -6.27 12.55 -28.56
CA LEU A 261 -6.04 11.83 -27.30
C LEU A 261 -5.27 12.66 -26.28
N ARG A 262 -4.22 13.37 -26.70
CA ARG A 262 -3.46 14.30 -25.83
C ARG A 262 -4.36 15.41 -25.30
N ARG A 263 -5.20 15.97 -26.18
CA ARG A 263 -6.20 16.97 -25.81
C ARG A 263 -7.18 16.42 -24.77
N SER A 264 -7.75 15.23 -24.99
CA SER A 264 -8.65 14.60 -24.02
C SER A 264 -8.00 14.36 -22.67
N ALA A 265 -6.78 13.83 -22.63
CA ALA A 265 -6.06 13.59 -21.38
C ALA A 265 -5.77 14.90 -20.62
N ALA A 266 -5.33 15.94 -21.32
CA ALA A 266 -5.07 17.25 -20.73
C ALA A 266 -6.36 17.96 -20.28
N ASP A 267 -7.46 17.81 -21.03
CA ASP A 267 -8.77 18.35 -20.67
C ASP A 267 -9.34 17.69 -19.41
N ILE A 268 -9.16 16.37 -19.24
CA ILE A 268 -9.54 15.68 -17.99
C ILE A 268 -8.85 16.35 -16.80
N ILE A 269 -7.52 16.50 -16.85
CA ILE A 269 -6.75 17.13 -15.77
C ILE A 269 -7.22 18.58 -15.54
N ARG A 270 -7.42 19.34 -16.62
CA ARG A 270 -7.91 20.73 -16.57
C ARG A 270 -9.29 20.86 -15.94
N MET A 271 -10.20 19.92 -16.23
CA MET A 271 -11.57 19.93 -15.72
C MET A 271 -11.66 19.49 -14.26
N LEU A 272 -10.73 18.68 -13.77
CA LEU A 272 -10.66 18.28 -12.36
C LEU A 272 -10.11 19.40 -11.47
N HIS A 273 -9.14 20.18 -11.94
CA HIS A 273 -8.51 21.26 -11.16
C HIS A 273 -9.50 22.24 -10.48
N PRO A 274 -10.47 22.87 -11.19
CA PRO A 274 -11.38 23.81 -10.55
C PRO A 274 -12.27 23.14 -9.49
N ARG A 275 -12.53 21.83 -9.60
CA ARG A 275 -13.31 21.08 -8.60
C ARG A 275 -12.61 20.97 -7.26
N GLY A 276 -11.32 21.29 -7.15
CA GLY A 276 -10.62 21.39 -5.86
C GLY A 276 -11.00 22.64 -5.05
N LYS A 277 -11.67 23.63 -5.66
CA LYS A 277 -12.02 24.91 -5.04
C LYS A 277 -13.51 24.95 -4.70
N PRO A 278 -13.91 25.08 -3.41
CA PRO A 278 -15.32 25.06 -3.00
C PRO A 278 -16.22 26.05 -3.75
N ASN A 279 -15.74 27.28 -3.99
CA ASN A 279 -16.51 28.29 -4.73
C ASN A 279 -16.77 27.90 -6.20
N GLU A 280 -15.79 27.25 -6.83
CA GLU A 280 -15.92 26.77 -8.21
C GLU A 280 -16.82 25.53 -8.29
N GLN A 281 -16.82 24.66 -7.28
CA GLN A 281 -17.76 23.54 -7.18
C GLN A 281 -19.20 24.01 -7.20
N VAL A 282 -19.53 25.04 -6.40
CA VAL A 282 -20.86 25.66 -6.37
C VAL A 282 -21.19 26.31 -7.71
N ARG A 283 -20.26 27.06 -8.29
CA ARG A 283 -20.45 27.73 -9.59
C ARG A 283 -20.72 26.75 -10.74
N LEU A 284 -20.04 25.60 -10.73
CA LEU A 284 -20.10 24.60 -11.81
C LEU A 284 -21.09 23.46 -11.53
N GLY A 285 -21.64 23.35 -10.32
CA GLY A 285 -22.50 22.24 -9.92
C GLY A 285 -21.78 20.89 -9.93
N THR A 286 -20.51 20.86 -9.51
CA THR A 286 -19.66 19.66 -9.59
C THR A 286 -19.38 19.05 -8.21
N PRO A 287 -19.25 17.72 -8.11
CA PRO A 287 -18.86 17.06 -6.87
C PRO A 287 -17.39 17.39 -6.49
N PRO A 288 -17.01 17.25 -5.21
CA PRO A 288 -15.63 17.44 -4.77
C PRO A 288 -14.70 16.39 -5.37
N VAL A 289 -13.43 16.75 -5.53
CA VAL A 289 -12.36 15.84 -5.97
C VAL A 289 -12.13 14.79 -4.90
N THR A 290 -12.16 13.52 -5.31
CA THR A 290 -11.82 12.37 -4.49
C THR A 290 -10.37 11.94 -4.73
N GLU A 291 -9.86 11.03 -3.90
CA GLU A 291 -8.58 10.37 -4.16
C GLU A 291 -8.57 9.66 -5.53
N ALA A 292 -9.68 9.05 -5.92
CA ALA A 292 -9.82 8.37 -7.21
C ALA A 292 -9.67 9.35 -8.40
N ASP A 293 -10.19 10.57 -8.27
CA ASP A 293 -10.02 11.61 -9.29
C ASP A 293 -8.57 12.06 -9.43
N GLY A 294 -7.84 12.18 -8.31
CA GLY A 294 -6.39 12.46 -8.31
C GLY A 294 -5.59 11.39 -9.03
N LEU A 295 -5.89 10.11 -8.76
CA LEU A 295 -5.28 8.99 -9.46
C LEU A 295 -5.62 8.98 -10.96
N PHE A 296 -6.85 9.33 -11.32
CA PHE A 296 -7.24 9.43 -12.73
C PHE A 296 -6.50 10.55 -13.46
N ALA A 297 -6.30 11.70 -12.81
CA ALA A 297 -5.47 12.77 -13.37
C ALA A 297 -4.01 12.34 -13.56
N LEU A 298 -3.48 11.54 -12.63
CA LEU A 298 -2.14 10.99 -12.70
C LEU A 298 -1.99 9.98 -13.85
N GLU A 299 -2.96 9.11 -14.08
CA GLU A 299 -2.99 8.19 -15.23
C GLU A 299 -3.13 8.94 -16.56
N ALA A 300 -3.95 10.00 -16.60
CA ALA A 300 -4.04 10.88 -17.78
C ALA A 300 -2.69 11.57 -18.06
N PHE A 301 -1.96 11.99 -17.03
CA PHE A 301 -0.62 12.56 -17.19
C PHE A 301 0.41 11.52 -17.63
N ALA A 302 0.38 10.32 -17.06
CA ALA A 302 1.20 9.18 -17.48
C ALA A 302 0.96 8.80 -18.94
N PHE A 303 -0.30 8.88 -19.41
CA PHE A 303 -0.64 8.70 -20.82
C PHE A 303 0.04 9.74 -21.70
N LEU A 304 0.03 11.03 -21.32
CA LEU A 304 0.70 12.08 -22.10
C LEU A 304 2.19 11.79 -22.30
N LEU A 305 2.90 11.38 -21.25
CA LEU A 305 4.33 11.05 -21.33
C LEU A 305 4.61 9.89 -22.30
N ARG A 306 3.80 8.83 -22.25
CA ARG A 306 3.92 7.66 -23.14
C ARG A 306 3.58 8.00 -24.59
N ASP A 307 2.48 8.73 -24.80
CA ASP A 307 2.01 9.10 -26.14
C ASP A 307 2.95 10.11 -26.84
N LEU A 308 3.79 10.82 -26.07
CA LEU A 308 4.90 11.63 -26.58
C LEU A 308 6.17 10.81 -26.87
N GLY A 309 6.23 9.55 -26.45
CA GLY A 309 7.44 8.73 -26.52
C GLY A 309 8.52 9.15 -25.50
N TRP A 310 8.16 9.94 -24.49
CA TRP A 310 9.09 10.44 -23.47
C TRP A 310 9.21 9.50 -22.27
N ALA A 311 8.45 8.40 -22.25
CA ALA A 311 8.47 7.45 -21.15
C ALA A 311 8.01 6.04 -21.59
N ARG A 312 8.38 5.02 -20.82
CA ARG A 312 7.99 3.60 -21.03
C ARG A 312 7.38 2.97 -19.78
#